data_AF-G2I413-F1
#
_entry.id   AF-G2I413-F1
#
_cell.length_a   1.000
_cell.length_b   1.000
_cell.length_c   1.000
_cell.angle_alpha   90.00
_cell.angle_beta   90.00
_cell.angle_gamma   90.00
#
_symmetry.space_group_name_H-M   'P 1'
#
loop_
_entity.id
_entity.type
_entity.pdbx_description
1 polymer ?
#
loop_
_entity_poly.entity_id
_entity_poly.type
_entity_poly.pdbx_seq_one_letter_code
_entity_poly.pdbx_strand_id
1 'polypeptide(L)'
;MLSGAAAQATCDLDTIAQWCARWPDCGWRVVCGPSGLFALDVDRPGTHAADGVAALAALVRRHGALPPRPMTRTGGSGGAVLFFAHCGEALRGHAGHPAPGLDPHRGRQAVTIPPGTHPATGGAYTWRVPPWVVPPPPIPRWLAALLAPPPPPVQPVRHMDGERMQGTLMRALHAVCDAPAGMANTTLNARAYTLGRWCGAGLLDRATAHDTLLHAARLRHIPLAEARATIRSGLDAGLRRPRHGA
;
A
#
# COMPACT_ATOMS: atom_id res chain seq x y z
N MET A 1 4.33 8.55 -30.81
CA MET A 1 4.87 8.47 -29.42
C MET A 1 6.10 7.59 -29.47
N LEU A 2 7.25 8.03 -28.96
CA LEU A 2 8.40 7.13 -28.80
C LEU A 2 8.00 5.98 -27.87
N SER A 3 8.05 4.74 -28.34
CA SER A 3 7.80 3.57 -27.51
C SER A 3 8.81 3.55 -26.35
N GLY A 4 8.31 3.33 -25.13
CA GLY A 4 9.18 3.32 -23.93
C GLY A 4 9.60 4.69 -23.39
N ALA A 5 9.09 5.81 -23.90
CA ALA A 5 9.47 7.16 -23.45
C ALA A 5 9.38 7.37 -21.92
N ALA A 6 8.37 6.80 -21.26
CA ALA A 6 8.23 6.90 -19.80
C ALA A 6 9.36 6.20 -19.03
N ALA A 7 10.03 5.21 -19.62
CA ALA A 7 11.21 4.55 -19.04
C ALA A 7 12.51 5.33 -19.28
N GLN A 8 12.51 6.27 -20.25
CA GLN A 8 13.63 7.15 -20.54
C GLN A 8 13.53 8.50 -19.82
N ALA A 9 12.48 8.74 -19.02
CA ALA A 9 12.27 10.00 -18.32
C ALA A 9 13.51 10.38 -17.48
N THR A 10 13.93 11.64 -17.61
CA THR A 10 15.15 12.16 -16.99
C THR A 10 14.92 13.57 -16.46
N CYS A 11 15.72 13.96 -15.47
CA CYS A 11 15.87 15.34 -15.01
C CYS A 11 17.22 15.96 -15.42
N ASP A 12 18.04 15.24 -16.19
CA ASP A 12 19.29 15.75 -16.74
C ASP A 12 19.00 16.80 -17.83
N LEU A 13 19.45 18.03 -17.56
CA LEU A 13 19.22 19.18 -18.42
C LEU A 13 19.91 19.05 -19.78
N ASP A 14 21.07 18.39 -19.84
CA ASP A 14 21.80 18.22 -21.10
C ASP A 14 21.04 17.27 -22.03
N THR A 15 20.55 16.16 -21.49
CA THR A 15 19.69 15.23 -22.23
C THR A 15 18.41 15.92 -22.70
N ILE A 16 17.74 16.70 -21.84
CA ILE A 16 16.52 17.44 -22.20
C ILE A 16 16.81 18.46 -23.31
N ALA A 17 17.91 19.21 -23.23
CA ALA A 17 18.29 20.20 -24.24
C ALA A 17 18.54 19.54 -25.61
N GLN A 18 19.21 18.38 -25.63
CA GLN A 18 19.40 17.60 -26.86
C GLN A 18 18.07 17.15 -27.46
N TRP A 19 17.12 16.71 -26.63
CA TRP A 19 15.80 16.32 -27.09
C TRP A 19 15.01 17.51 -27.66
N CYS A 20 15.07 18.68 -27.01
CA CYS A 20 14.49 19.92 -27.53
C CYS A 20 15.03 20.26 -28.92
N ALA A 21 16.35 20.20 -29.11
CA ALA A 21 16.98 20.50 -30.39
C ALA A 21 16.62 19.47 -31.48
N ARG A 22 16.53 18.19 -31.11
CA ARG A 22 16.25 17.10 -32.05
C ARG A 22 14.77 17.01 -32.44
N TRP A 23 13.85 17.35 -31.54
CA TRP A 23 12.41 17.25 -31.72
C TRP A 23 11.69 18.52 -31.25
N PRO A 24 11.83 19.65 -31.99
CA PRO A 24 11.31 20.95 -31.56
C PRO A 24 9.79 20.99 -31.37
N ASP A 25 9.04 20.17 -32.11
CA ASP A 25 7.57 20.15 -32.08
C ASP A 25 6.98 19.00 -31.22
N CYS A 26 7.81 18.32 -30.42
CA CYS A 26 7.31 17.20 -29.62
C CYS A 26 6.50 17.67 -28.40
N GLY A 27 5.52 16.86 -28.00
CA GLY A 27 4.77 17.08 -26.77
C GLY A 27 5.55 16.57 -25.55
N TRP A 28 5.68 17.41 -24.52
CA TRP A 28 6.40 17.08 -23.30
C TRP A 28 5.49 16.45 -22.26
N ARG A 29 6.01 15.48 -21.50
CA ARG A 29 5.28 14.83 -20.42
C ARG A 29 6.16 14.72 -19.18
N VAL A 30 5.54 14.85 -18.01
CA VAL A 30 6.17 14.58 -16.72
C VAL A 30 5.69 13.23 -16.18
N VAL A 31 6.61 12.38 -15.70
CA VAL A 31 6.27 11.10 -15.04
C VAL A 31 6.11 11.35 -13.55
N CYS A 32 4.94 11.06 -12.99
CA CYS A 32 4.54 11.53 -11.67
C CYS A 32 5.44 11.02 -10.53
N GLY A 33 5.62 9.70 -10.44
CA GLY A 33 6.30 9.01 -9.35
C GLY A 33 7.76 9.41 -9.16
N PRO A 34 8.63 9.26 -10.17
CA PRO A 34 10.02 9.70 -10.08
C PRO A 34 10.18 11.21 -9.85
N SER A 35 9.19 12.02 -10.23
CA SER A 35 9.18 13.46 -10.01
C SER A 35 8.67 13.86 -8.61
N GLY A 36 8.25 12.89 -7.77
CA GLY A 36 7.63 13.19 -6.48
C GLY A 36 6.31 13.93 -6.61
N LEU A 37 5.56 13.70 -7.69
CA LEU A 37 4.32 14.41 -8.01
C LEU A 37 3.10 13.48 -7.98
N PHE A 38 1.98 14.09 -7.64
CA PHE A 38 0.63 13.63 -7.92
C PHE A 38 -0.05 14.66 -8.83
N ALA A 39 -0.74 14.20 -9.86
CA ALA A 39 -1.51 15.06 -10.73
C ALA A 39 -2.99 14.63 -10.78
N LEU A 40 -3.90 15.60 -10.77
CA LEU A 40 -5.33 15.36 -10.95
C LEU A 40 -5.77 16.05 -12.24
N ASP A 41 -6.11 15.25 -13.26
CA ASP A 41 -6.74 15.78 -14.47
C ASP A 41 -8.23 16.00 -14.21
N VAL A 42 -8.74 17.12 -14.71
CA VAL A 42 -10.08 17.61 -14.47
C VAL A 42 -10.73 17.85 -15.82
N ASP A 43 -11.62 16.91 -16.17
CA ASP A 43 -12.36 16.95 -17.40
C ASP A 43 -13.36 18.12 -17.40
N ARG A 44 -13.53 18.70 -18.59
CA ARG A 44 -14.51 19.76 -18.83
C ARG A 44 -15.78 19.17 -19.46
N PRO A 45 -16.98 19.60 -19.04
CA PRO A 45 -18.23 19.18 -19.67
C PRO A 45 -18.28 19.61 -21.14
N GLY A 46 -19.00 18.84 -21.95
CA GLY A 46 -19.20 19.08 -23.39
C GLY A 46 -18.24 18.27 -24.26
N THR A 47 -16.94 18.25 -23.93
CA THR A 47 -15.98 17.33 -24.56
C THR A 47 -15.97 15.95 -23.89
N HIS A 48 -16.28 15.92 -22.59
CA HIS A 48 -16.41 14.71 -21.80
C HIS A 48 -17.85 14.58 -21.29
N ALA A 49 -18.30 13.35 -21.08
CA ALA A 49 -19.64 13.06 -20.56
C ALA A 49 -19.81 13.51 -19.10
N ALA A 50 -18.71 13.55 -18.33
CA ALA A 50 -18.71 13.98 -16.94
C ALA A 50 -18.18 15.42 -16.79
N ASP A 51 -18.71 16.14 -15.80
CA ASP A 51 -18.26 17.49 -15.42
C ASP A 51 -17.29 17.40 -14.24
N GLY A 52 -16.00 17.23 -14.54
CA GLY A 52 -14.95 17.20 -13.53
C GLY A 52 -14.82 18.52 -12.77
N VAL A 53 -15.13 19.65 -13.40
CA VAL A 53 -15.07 20.97 -12.78
C VAL A 53 -16.13 21.09 -11.67
N ALA A 54 -17.37 20.71 -11.95
CA ALA A 54 -18.44 20.69 -10.96
C ALA A 54 -18.18 19.67 -9.86
N ALA A 55 -17.67 18.48 -10.21
CA ALA A 55 -17.30 17.45 -9.25
C ALA A 55 -16.21 17.93 -8.28
N LEU A 56 -15.14 18.53 -8.80
CA LEU A 56 -14.08 19.10 -7.97
C LEU A 56 -14.59 20.23 -7.07
N ALA A 57 -15.43 21.12 -7.61
CA ALA A 57 -16.03 22.20 -6.83
C ALA A 57 -16.89 21.68 -5.68
N ALA A 58 -17.63 20.59 -5.88
CA ALA A 58 -18.41 19.95 -4.83
C ALA A 58 -17.52 19.35 -3.73
N LEU A 59 -16.43 18.67 -4.10
CA LEU A 59 -15.45 18.14 -3.14
C LEU A 59 -14.79 19.27 -2.34
N VAL A 60 -14.41 20.36 -2.99
CA VAL A 60 -13.84 21.54 -2.34
C VAL A 60 -14.82 22.17 -1.35
N ARG A 61 -16.10 22.32 -1.71
CA ARG A 61 -17.14 22.81 -0.78
C ARG A 61 -17.30 21.90 0.44
N ARG A 62 -17.17 20.58 0.26
CA ARG A 62 -17.36 19.60 1.32
C ARG A 62 -16.15 19.47 2.25
N HIS A 63 -14.94 19.54 1.72
CA HIS A 63 -13.72 19.17 2.45
C HIS A 63 -12.74 20.33 2.68
N GLY A 64 -12.97 21.49 2.05
CA GLY A 64 -12.13 22.68 2.17
C GLY A 64 -11.37 23.01 0.88
N ALA A 65 -10.88 24.26 0.82
CA ALA A 65 -10.15 24.79 -0.32
C ALA A 65 -8.90 23.97 -0.65
N LEU A 66 -8.60 23.84 -1.95
CA LEU A 66 -7.29 23.39 -2.40
C LEU A 66 -6.26 24.49 -2.19
N PRO A 67 -5.02 24.17 -1.77
CA PRO A 67 -3.95 25.16 -1.69
C PRO A 67 -3.61 25.73 -3.07
N PRO A 68 -3.01 26.93 -3.13
CA PRO A 68 -2.37 27.44 -4.35
C PRO A 68 -1.40 26.40 -4.91
N ARG A 69 -1.48 26.16 -6.22
CA ARG A 69 -0.73 25.08 -6.86
C ARG A 69 -0.55 25.33 -8.36
N PRO A 70 0.48 24.74 -8.98
CA PRO A 70 0.61 24.77 -10.42
C PRO A 70 -0.55 24.04 -11.09
N MET A 71 -1.01 24.57 -12.21
CA MET A 71 -2.04 23.96 -13.03
C MET A 71 -1.94 24.35 -14.49
N THR A 72 -2.31 23.41 -15.37
CA THR A 72 -2.32 23.61 -16.81
C THR A 72 -3.74 23.83 -17.33
N ARG A 73 -3.84 24.33 -18.56
CA ARG A 73 -4.99 24.13 -19.44
C ARG A 73 -4.61 23.07 -20.47
N THR A 74 -5.42 22.03 -20.61
CA THR A 74 -5.16 20.96 -21.58
C THR A 74 -5.45 21.42 -23.01
N GLY A 75 -4.65 20.94 -23.98
CA GLY A 75 -4.85 21.28 -25.39
C GLY A 75 -6.02 20.55 -26.07
N GLY A 76 -6.48 19.43 -25.49
CA GLY A 76 -7.61 18.65 -26.01
C GLY A 76 -8.96 19.33 -25.74
N SER A 77 -9.50 19.11 -24.55
CA SER A 77 -10.82 19.63 -24.12
C SER A 77 -10.79 21.02 -23.47
N GLY A 78 -9.61 21.58 -23.21
CA GLY A 78 -9.49 22.81 -22.43
C GLY A 78 -9.77 22.64 -20.93
N GLY A 79 -9.78 21.39 -20.44
CA GLY A 79 -9.77 21.02 -19.03
C GLY A 79 -8.49 21.48 -18.31
N ALA A 80 -8.24 20.96 -17.12
CA ALA A 80 -7.10 21.39 -16.31
C ALA A 80 -6.43 20.23 -15.60
N VAL A 81 -5.09 20.19 -15.64
CA VAL A 81 -4.33 19.28 -14.78
C VAL A 81 -3.75 20.04 -13.60
N LEU A 82 -3.91 19.48 -12.43
CA LEU A 82 -3.61 20.06 -11.14
C LEU A 82 -2.44 19.31 -10.51
N PHE A 83 -1.38 20.01 -10.08
CA PHE A 83 -0.17 19.35 -9.59
C PHE A 83 0.02 19.53 -8.09
N PHE A 84 0.37 18.44 -7.42
CA PHE A 84 0.67 18.37 -5.99
C PHE A 84 1.96 17.58 -5.77
N ALA A 85 2.68 17.88 -4.70
CA ALA A 85 3.76 17.04 -4.21
C ALA A 85 3.18 15.74 -3.62
N HIS A 86 3.82 14.63 -3.94
CA HIS A 86 3.54 13.32 -3.40
C HIS A 86 4.54 13.00 -2.29
N CYS A 87 4.07 12.93 -1.04
CA CYS A 87 4.90 12.82 0.16
C CYS A 87 4.88 11.41 0.77
N GLY A 88 4.62 10.39 -0.04
CA GLY A 88 4.61 8.98 0.37
C GLY A 88 3.23 8.42 0.72
N GLU A 89 2.16 9.13 0.40
CA GLU A 89 0.79 8.66 0.64
C GLU A 89 0.48 7.35 -0.12
N ALA A 90 -0.29 6.45 0.46
CA ALA A 90 -0.79 5.30 -0.30
C ALA A 90 -1.95 5.76 -1.19
N LEU A 91 -1.66 6.18 -2.43
CA LEU A 91 -2.69 6.64 -3.37
C LEU A 91 -3.12 5.50 -4.30
N ARG A 92 -4.43 5.27 -4.36
CA ARG A 92 -5.16 4.45 -5.32
C ARG A 92 -6.16 5.34 -6.09
N GLY A 93 -6.85 4.73 -7.04
CA GLY A 93 -7.76 5.43 -7.94
C GLY A 93 -7.49 5.08 -9.40
N HIS A 94 -8.55 5.11 -10.17
CA HIS A 94 -8.58 4.95 -11.63
C HIS A 94 -9.28 6.17 -12.23
N ALA A 95 -9.41 6.22 -13.55
CA ALA A 95 -10.16 7.27 -14.22
C ALA A 95 -11.60 7.37 -13.66
N GLY A 96 -12.09 8.58 -13.42
CA GLY A 96 -13.38 8.86 -12.79
C GLY A 96 -13.39 8.73 -11.26
N HIS A 97 -12.23 8.79 -10.59
CA HIS A 97 -12.10 8.74 -9.14
C HIS A 97 -11.26 9.93 -8.61
N PRO A 98 -11.66 10.66 -7.55
CA PRO A 98 -12.68 10.32 -6.56
C PRO A 98 -14.13 10.60 -6.98
N ALA A 99 -14.34 11.22 -8.14
CA ALA A 99 -15.66 11.49 -8.69
C ALA A 99 -15.60 11.48 -10.23
N PRO A 100 -16.72 11.31 -10.94
CA PRO A 100 -16.76 11.34 -12.39
C PRO A 100 -16.09 12.60 -12.97
N GLY A 101 -15.28 12.43 -14.01
CA GLY A 101 -14.52 13.51 -14.66
C GLY A 101 -13.26 13.94 -13.91
N LEU A 102 -12.85 13.21 -12.87
CA LEU A 102 -11.58 13.40 -12.17
C LEU A 102 -10.69 12.18 -12.36
N ASP A 103 -9.47 12.41 -12.87
CA ASP A 103 -8.54 11.34 -13.21
C ASP A 103 -7.21 11.52 -12.44
N PRO A 104 -6.90 10.62 -11.48
CA PRO A 104 -5.69 10.72 -10.67
C PRO A 104 -4.50 10.04 -11.36
N HIS A 105 -3.43 10.80 -11.59
CA HIS A 105 -2.16 10.35 -12.16
C HIS A 105 -1.07 10.28 -11.08
N ARG A 106 -0.42 9.12 -10.98
CA ARG A 106 0.62 8.81 -9.99
C ARG A 106 1.60 7.75 -10.50
N GLY A 107 2.69 7.53 -9.76
CA GLY A 107 3.64 6.46 -10.09
C GLY A 107 4.20 6.59 -11.51
N ARG A 108 4.15 5.52 -12.32
CA ARG A 108 4.69 5.56 -13.69
C ARG A 108 3.80 6.27 -14.72
N GLN A 109 2.64 6.79 -14.30
CA GLN A 109 1.77 7.53 -15.21
C GLN A 109 2.39 8.89 -15.54
N ALA A 110 2.26 9.29 -16.81
CA ALA A 110 2.79 10.55 -17.30
C ALA A 110 1.67 11.50 -17.72
N VAL A 111 1.87 12.79 -17.48
CA VAL A 111 0.91 13.86 -17.82
C VAL A 111 1.56 14.81 -18.81
N THR A 112 0.83 15.22 -19.85
CA THR A 112 1.32 16.20 -20.82
C THR A 112 1.40 17.59 -20.21
N ILE A 113 2.54 18.25 -20.40
CA ILE A 113 2.82 19.58 -19.88
C ILE A 113 3.19 20.55 -21.02
N PRO A 114 2.98 21.86 -20.82
CA PRO A 114 3.48 22.88 -21.74
C PRO A 114 5.02 22.91 -21.80
N PRO A 115 5.61 23.36 -22.93
CA PRO A 115 4.93 23.75 -24.17
C PRO A 115 4.50 22.53 -25.00
N GLY A 116 3.57 22.75 -25.94
CA GLY A 116 3.16 21.72 -26.90
C GLY A 116 1.73 21.89 -27.39
N THR A 117 1.41 21.18 -28.47
CA THR A 117 0.09 21.22 -29.12
C THR A 117 -0.55 19.85 -29.09
N HIS A 118 -1.86 19.79 -28.81
CA HIS A 118 -2.61 18.55 -28.85
C HIS A 118 -2.80 18.10 -30.31
N PRO A 119 -2.35 16.88 -30.67
CA PRO A 119 -2.22 16.48 -32.07
C PRO A 119 -3.56 16.39 -32.82
N ALA A 120 -4.65 16.03 -32.14
CA ALA A 120 -5.95 15.86 -32.79
C ALA A 120 -6.79 17.14 -32.85
N THR A 121 -6.59 18.08 -31.91
CA THR A 121 -7.43 19.29 -31.79
C THR A 121 -6.70 20.57 -32.19
N GLY A 122 -5.36 20.53 -32.30
CA GLY A 122 -4.54 21.72 -32.53
C GLY A 122 -4.48 22.68 -31.33
N GLY A 123 -5.11 22.36 -30.21
CA GLY A 123 -5.12 23.23 -29.03
C GLY A 123 -3.80 23.18 -28.26
N ALA A 124 -3.34 24.35 -27.80
CA ALA A 124 -2.10 24.47 -27.04
C ALA A 124 -2.26 24.06 -25.57
N TYR A 125 -1.32 23.28 -25.05
CA TYR A 125 -1.13 23.11 -23.62
C TYR A 125 -0.50 24.39 -23.06
N THR A 126 -1.10 24.96 -22.01
CA THR A 126 -0.59 26.22 -21.39
C THR A 126 -0.57 26.13 -19.88
N TRP A 127 0.34 26.85 -19.23
CA TRP A 127 0.31 27.02 -17.77
C TRP A 127 -0.73 28.10 -17.44
N ARG A 128 -1.71 27.77 -16.58
CA ARG A 128 -2.54 28.81 -15.94
C ARG A 128 -1.84 29.36 -14.70
N VAL A 129 -1.19 28.46 -13.96
CA VAL A 129 -0.28 28.79 -12.86
C VAL A 129 0.98 27.96 -13.08
N PRO A 130 2.13 28.58 -13.43
CA PRO A 130 3.34 27.83 -13.71
C PRO A 130 4.09 27.41 -12.44
N PRO A 131 4.87 26.31 -12.48
CA PRO A 131 5.55 25.75 -11.31
C PRO A 131 6.69 26.63 -10.77
N TRP A 132 7.23 27.55 -11.57
CA TRP A 132 8.22 28.54 -11.11
C TRP A 132 7.61 29.76 -10.40
N VAL A 133 6.28 29.88 -10.38
CA VAL A 133 5.56 30.91 -9.61
C VAL A 133 5.00 30.31 -8.33
N VAL A 134 4.39 29.13 -8.41
CA VAL A 134 3.90 28.38 -7.25
C VAL A 134 4.40 26.94 -7.34
N PRO A 135 5.24 26.47 -6.40
CA PRO A 135 5.66 25.07 -6.40
C PRO A 135 4.49 24.15 -6.02
N PRO A 136 4.52 22.85 -6.40
CA PRO A 136 3.50 21.89 -6.00
C PRO A 136 3.42 21.76 -4.47
N PRO A 137 2.28 22.09 -3.83
CA PRO A 137 2.11 21.85 -2.40
C PRO A 137 1.82 20.37 -2.15
N PRO A 138 1.99 19.84 -0.91
CA PRO A 138 1.55 18.50 -0.57
C PRO A 138 0.08 18.25 -0.97
N ILE A 139 -0.23 17.03 -1.38
CA ILE A 139 -1.62 16.64 -1.66
C ILE A 139 -2.49 16.91 -0.41
N PRO A 140 -3.66 17.57 -0.55
CA PRO A 140 -4.55 17.82 0.57
C PRO A 140 -4.97 16.51 1.23
N ARG A 141 -4.94 16.46 2.58
CA ARG A 141 -5.23 15.24 3.36
C ARG A 141 -6.58 14.62 2.98
N TRP A 142 -7.60 15.44 2.75
CA TRP A 142 -8.93 14.96 2.36
C TRP A 142 -8.91 14.29 0.98
N LEU A 143 -8.14 14.81 0.02
CA LEU A 143 -8.05 14.24 -1.31
C LEU A 143 -7.25 12.93 -1.27
N ALA A 144 -6.15 12.91 -0.52
CA ALA A 144 -5.39 11.68 -0.27
C ALA A 144 -6.25 10.59 0.40
N ALA A 145 -7.11 10.96 1.35
CA ALA A 145 -8.01 10.02 2.02
C ALA A 145 -9.07 9.46 1.07
N LEU A 146 -9.66 10.27 0.18
CA LEU A 146 -10.60 9.79 -0.84
C LEU A 146 -9.95 8.84 -1.83
N LEU A 147 -8.66 9.02 -2.08
CA LEU A 147 -7.85 8.19 -2.96
C LEU A 147 -7.15 7.04 -2.23
N ALA A 148 -7.34 6.85 -0.92
CA ALA A 148 -6.64 5.82 -0.17
C ALA A 148 -7.09 4.40 -0.58
N PRO A 149 -6.22 3.38 -0.51
CA PRO A 149 -6.66 2.00 -0.61
C PRO A 149 -7.72 1.70 0.45
N PRO A 150 -8.69 0.80 0.16
CA PRO A 150 -9.58 0.31 1.20
C PRO A 150 -8.73 -0.29 2.33
N PRO A 151 -9.16 -0.14 3.60
CA PRO A 151 -8.46 -0.77 4.71
C PRO A 151 -8.36 -2.27 4.45
N PRO A 152 -7.27 -2.93 4.88
CA PRO A 152 -7.16 -4.37 4.77
C PRO A 152 -8.38 -5.01 5.44
N PRO A 153 -8.94 -6.10 4.86
CA PRO A 153 -10.06 -6.78 5.47
C PRO A 153 -9.69 -7.19 6.89
N VAL A 154 -10.52 -6.83 7.86
CA VAL A 154 -10.38 -7.29 9.24
C VAL A 154 -10.61 -8.79 9.21
N GLN A 155 -9.54 -9.59 9.30
CA GLN A 155 -9.72 -11.03 9.42
C GLN A 155 -10.33 -11.32 10.78
N PRO A 156 -11.45 -12.07 10.88
CA PRO A 156 -11.99 -12.44 12.16
C PRO A 156 -10.92 -13.23 12.92
N VAL A 157 -10.56 -12.76 14.11
CA VAL A 157 -9.65 -13.48 14.98
C VAL A 157 -10.34 -14.78 15.36
N ARG A 158 -9.88 -15.90 14.80
CA ARG A 158 -10.42 -17.22 15.14
C ARG A 158 -9.81 -17.59 16.48
N HIS A 159 -10.57 -17.50 17.57
CA HIS A 159 -10.17 -18.09 18.83
C HIS A 159 -10.72 -19.51 18.93
N MET A 160 -9.90 -20.44 19.43
CA MET A 160 -10.41 -21.72 19.92
C MET A 160 -11.30 -21.45 21.14
N ASP A 161 -12.43 -22.15 21.27
CA ASP A 161 -13.25 -22.03 22.48
C ASP A 161 -12.44 -22.40 23.74
N GLY A 162 -12.84 -21.87 24.89
CA GLY A 162 -12.10 -22.01 26.15
C GLY A 162 -11.91 -23.47 26.60
N GLU A 163 -12.93 -24.33 26.46
CA GLU A 163 -12.85 -25.74 26.83
C GLU A 163 -11.92 -26.52 25.89
N ARG A 164 -12.04 -26.30 24.58
CA ARG A 164 -11.16 -26.93 23.57
C ARG A 164 -9.71 -26.46 23.74
N MET A 165 -9.51 -25.20 24.14
CA MET A 165 -8.19 -24.64 24.47
C MET A 165 -7.59 -25.29 25.70
N GLN A 166 -8.33 -25.28 26.81
CA GLN A 166 -7.94 -25.92 28.07
C GLN A 166 -7.55 -27.38 27.83
N GLY A 167 -8.41 -28.14 27.13
CA GLY A 167 -8.14 -29.55 26.83
C GLY A 167 -6.90 -29.76 25.94
N THR A 168 -6.64 -28.86 24.99
CA THR A 168 -5.44 -28.94 24.13
C THR A 168 -4.16 -28.65 24.91
N LEU A 169 -4.19 -27.65 25.80
CA LEU A 169 -3.07 -27.31 26.67
C LEU A 169 -2.80 -28.41 27.70
N MET A 170 -3.83 -28.94 28.35
CA MET A 170 -3.69 -30.03 29.33
C MET A 170 -3.16 -31.32 28.70
N ARG A 171 -3.64 -31.69 27.50
CA ARG A 171 -3.07 -32.84 26.77
C ARG A 171 -1.59 -32.63 26.44
N ALA A 172 -1.18 -31.41 26.10
CA ALA A 172 0.23 -31.11 25.82
C ALA A 172 1.08 -31.18 27.09
N LEU A 173 0.57 -30.68 28.21
CA LEU A 173 1.23 -30.73 29.52
C LEU A 173 1.42 -32.18 29.97
N HIS A 174 0.35 -32.97 30.04
CA HIS A 174 0.41 -34.38 30.46
C HIS A 174 1.33 -35.20 29.55
N ALA A 175 1.28 -35.00 28.23
CA ALA A 175 2.17 -35.71 27.32
C ALA A 175 3.66 -35.46 27.63
N VAL A 176 4.04 -34.26 28.06
CA VAL A 176 5.43 -33.95 28.45
C VAL A 176 5.76 -34.54 29.83
N CYS A 177 4.87 -34.40 30.81
CA CYS A 177 5.07 -34.94 32.17
C CYS A 177 5.17 -36.48 32.16
N ASP A 178 4.32 -37.15 31.40
CA ASP A 178 4.20 -38.61 31.37
C ASP A 178 5.08 -39.26 30.30
N ALA A 179 5.94 -38.47 29.64
CA ALA A 179 6.84 -38.98 28.61
C ALA A 179 7.75 -40.09 29.18
N PRO A 180 7.90 -41.23 28.47
CA PRO A 180 8.80 -42.31 28.86
C PRO A 180 10.22 -41.79 29.13
N ALA A 181 10.98 -42.51 29.97
CA ALA A 181 12.37 -42.17 30.24
C ALA A 181 13.17 -42.01 28.93
N GLY A 182 13.91 -40.91 28.81
CA GLY A 182 14.66 -40.56 27.58
C GLY A 182 13.85 -39.86 26.49
N MET A 183 12.52 -39.82 26.54
CA MET A 183 11.67 -39.21 25.50
C MET A 183 11.18 -37.79 25.82
N ALA A 184 11.47 -37.27 27.02
CA ALA A 184 10.88 -36.02 27.51
C ALA A 184 11.14 -34.80 26.60
N ASN A 185 12.38 -34.58 26.15
CA ASN A 185 12.72 -33.44 25.28
C ASN A 185 12.13 -33.60 23.86
N THR A 186 12.12 -34.83 23.31
CA THR A 186 11.48 -35.15 22.03
C THR A 186 9.98 -34.87 22.08
N THR A 187 9.31 -35.28 23.15
CA THR A 187 7.89 -35.00 23.35
C THR A 187 7.63 -33.50 23.54
N LEU A 188 8.47 -32.80 24.30
CA LEU A 188 8.41 -31.35 24.45
C LEU A 188 8.48 -30.63 23.10
N ASN A 189 9.44 -31.00 22.24
CA ASN A 189 9.57 -30.43 20.91
C ASN A 189 8.33 -30.72 20.03
N ALA A 190 7.84 -31.97 20.03
CA ALA A 190 6.67 -32.35 19.25
C ALA A 190 5.39 -31.62 19.70
N ARG A 191 5.21 -31.42 21.01
CA ARG A 191 4.09 -30.63 21.56
C ARG A 191 4.26 -29.15 21.24
N ALA A 192 5.47 -28.59 21.37
CA ALA A 192 5.78 -27.22 20.97
C ALA A 192 5.47 -26.97 19.49
N TYR A 193 5.89 -27.87 18.59
CA TYR A 193 5.53 -27.82 17.19
C TYR A 193 4.03 -27.83 16.98
N THR A 194 3.32 -28.76 17.64
CA THR A 194 1.86 -28.88 17.52
C THR A 194 1.15 -27.59 17.97
N LEU A 195 1.45 -27.07 19.17
CA LEU A 195 0.88 -25.82 19.67
C LEU A 195 1.25 -24.62 18.78
N GLY A 196 2.46 -24.60 18.24
CA GLY A 196 2.91 -23.59 17.28
C GLY A 196 2.03 -23.54 16.03
N ARG A 197 1.54 -24.69 15.53
CA ARG A 197 0.60 -24.72 14.39
C ARG A 197 -0.77 -24.13 14.72
N TRP A 198 -1.23 -24.25 15.98
CA TRP A 198 -2.44 -23.57 16.45
C TRP A 198 -2.22 -22.06 16.57
N CYS A 199 -1.03 -21.64 17.05
CA CYS A 199 -0.64 -20.23 17.08
C CYS A 199 -0.58 -19.62 15.67
N GLY A 200 0.04 -20.32 14.72
CA GLY A 200 0.09 -19.90 13.31
C GLY A 200 -1.27 -19.82 12.63
N ALA A 201 -2.29 -20.52 13.15
CA ALA A 201 -3.67 -20.44 12.69
C ALA A 201 -4.49 -19.35 13.41
N GLY A 202 -3.88 -18.61 14.35
CA GLY A 202 -4.55 -17.59 15.17
C GLY A 202 -5.39 -18.15 16.33
N LEU A 203 -5.43 -19.47 16.52
CA LEU A 203 -6.35 -20.17 17.43
C LEU A 203 -5.88 -20.21 18.89
N LEU A 204 -4.58 -20.00 19.14
CA LEU A 204 -3.95 -20.06 20.45
C LEU A 204 -2.89 -18.96 20.56
N ASP A 205 -2.87 -18.27 21.71
CA ASP A 205 -1.82 -17.31 21.98
C ASP A 205 -0.46 -18.00 22.23
N ARG A 206 0.60 -17.39 21.69
CA ARG A 206 1.95 -17.95 21.76
C ARG A 206 2.51 -17.95 23.18
N ALA A 207 2.22 -16.93 23.98
CA ALA A 207 2.70 -16.87 25.37
C ALA A 207 2.03 -17.96 26.20
N THR A 208 0.71 -18.15 26.07
CA THR A 208 -0.01 -19.24 26.74
C THR A 208 0.54 -20.62 26.38
N ALA A 209 0.83 -20.87 25.10
CA ALA A 209 1.45 -22.12 24.65
C ALA A 209 2.85 -22.32 25.24
N HIS A 210 3.67 -21.28 25.24
CA HIS A 210 5.01 -21.30 25.79
C HIS A 210 5.00 -21.59 27.30
N ASP A 211 4.19 -20.88 28.07
CA ASP A 211 4.15 -20.98 29.52
C ASP A 211 3.63 -22.34 29.99
N THR A 212 2.64 -22.89 29.30
CA THR A 212 2.15 -24.26 29.55
C THR A 212 3.26 -25.30 29.38
N LEU A 213 4.02 -25.23 28.28
CA LEU A 213 5.09 -26.19 28.01
C LEU A 213 6.29 -26.00 28.94
N LEU A 214 6.60 -24.76 29.30
CA LEU A 214 7.67 -24.46 30.26
C LEU A 214 7.29 -24.95 31.67
N HIS A 215 6.02 -24.87 32.04
CA HIS A 215 5.51 -25.46 33.28
C HIS A 215 5.62 -26.99 33.25
N ALA A 216 5.22 -27.64 32.16
CA ALA A 216 5.37 -29.09 32.00
C ALA A 216 6.84 -29.55 32.08
N ALA A 217 7.75 -28.79 31.45
CA ALA A 217 9.19 -29.05 31.49
C ALA A 217 9.76 -28.94 32.92
N ARG A 218 9.28 -27.97 33.73
CA ARG A 218 9.63 -27.85 35.15
C ARG A 218 9.21 -29.07 35.95
N LEU A 219 7.95 -29.49 35.81
CA LEU A 219 7.41 -30.67 36.50
C LEU A 219 8.17 -31.95 36.12
N ARG A 220 8.63 -32.04 34.86
CA ARG A 220 9.42 -33.18 34.37
C ARG A 220 10.92 -33.09 34.69
N HIS A 221 11.37 -32.02 35.34
CA HIS A 221 12.77 -31.71 35.62
C HIS A 221 13.69 -31.62 34.39
N ILE A 222 13.17 -31.15 33.25
CA ILE A 222 14.00 -30.81 32.09
C ILE A 222 14.76 -29.50 32.39
N PRO A 223 16.08 -29.41 32.12
CA PRO A 223 16.84 -28.17 32.31
C PRO A 223 16.18 -26.98 31.60
N LEU A 224 15.90 -25.89 32.33
CA LEU A 224 15.06 -24.80 31.82
C LEU A 224 15.66 -24.04 30.63
N ALA A 225 16.99 -23.94 30.56
CA ALA A 225 17.66 -23.31 29.43
C ALA A 225 17.42 -24.11 28.14
N GLU A 226 17.56 -25.44 28.21
CA GLU A 226 17.29 -26.35 27.11
C GLU A 226 15.81 -26.35 26.74
N ALA A 227 14.92 -26.47 27.72
CA ALA A 227 13.48 -26.45 27.51
C ALA A 227 13.02 -25.18 26.77
N ARG A 228 13.50 -24.00 27.18
CA ARG A 228 13.18 -22.73 26.48
C ARG A 228 13.63 -22.74 25.03
N ALA A 229 14.85 -23.24 24.75
CA ALA A 229 15.35 -23.34 23.38
C ALA A 229 14.49 -24.29 22.53
N THR A 230 14.15 -25.47 23.07
CA THR A 230 13.29 -26.47 22.43
C THR A 230 11.87 -25.96 22.18
N ILE A 231 11.27 -25.29 23.17
CA ILE A 231 9.92 -24.73 23.06
C ILE A 231 9.90 -23.64 21.98
N ARG A 232 10.85 -22.70 22.02
CA ARG A 232 10.94 -21.61 21.04
C ARG A 232 11.09 -22.17 19.62
N SER A 233 12.03 -23.07 19.39
CA SER A 233 12.27 -23.64 18.07
C SER A 233 11.06 -24.43 17.54
N GLY A 234 10.43 -25.23 18.40
CA GLY A 234 9.20 -25.96 18.07
C GLY A 234 8.04 -25.03 17.73
N LEU A 235 7.76 -24.03 18.57
CA LEU A 235 6.69 -23.05 18.32
C LEU A 235 6.93 -22.28 17.01
N ASP A 236 8.17 -21.85 16.75
CA ASP A 236 8.54 -21.15 15.50
C ASP A 236 8.33 -22.03 14.27
N ALA A 237 8.74 -23.29 14.34
CA ALA A 237 8.54 -24.25 13.26
C ALA A 237 7.05 -24.52 13.00
N GLY A 238 6.25 -24.65 14.06
CA GLY A 238 4.80 -24.84 13.97
C GLY A 238 4.08 -23.63 13.41
N LEU A 239 4.47 -22.42 13.83
CA LEU A 239 3.87 -21.16 13.39
C LEU A 239 3.99 -20.96 11.87
N ARG A 240 5.13 -21.40 11.29
CA ARG A 240 5.35 -21.41 9.83
C ARG A 240 4.51 -22.45 9.08
N ARG A 241 3.84 -23.38 9.77
CA ARG A 241 2.97 -24.40 9.17
C ARG A 241 1.58 -24.44 9.84
N PRO A 242 0.77 -23.37 9.68
CA PRO A 242 -0.53 -23.23 10.34
C PRO A 242 -1.42 -24.46 10.16
N ARG A 243 -2.21 -24.76 11.19
CA ARG A 243 -3.22 -25.82 11.09
C ARG A 243 -4.41 -25.28 10.30
N HIS A 244 -4.69 -25.85 9.12
CA HIS A 244 -5.96 -25.62 8.42
C HIS A 244 -7.05 -26.43 9.14
N GLY A 245 -8.20 -25.79 9.36
CA GLY A 245 -9.17 -26.11 10.42
C GLY A 245 -9.62 -27.57 10.55
N ALA A 246 -10.00 -27.92 11.79
CA ALA A 246 -10.77 -29.08 12.17
C ALA A 246 -12.09 -28.63 12.80
#